data_AF-A0A7W4H4E6-F1
#
_entry.id   AF-A0A7W4H4E6-F1
#
_cell.length_a   1.000
_cell.length_b   1.000
_cell.length_c   1.000
_cell.angle_alpha   90.00
_cell.angle_beta   90.00
_cell.angle_gamma   90.00
#
_symmetry.space_group_name_H-M   'P 1'
#
loop_
_entity.id
_entity.type
_entity.pdbx_description
1 polymer ?
#
loop_
_entity_poly.entity_id
_entity_poly.type
_entity_poly.pdbx_seq_one_letter_code
_entity_poly.pdbx_strand_id
1 'polypeptide(L)'
;MRKHLLWLLCLALPAGAQDWLALTLYPGGDLYQAAHLQQLVGATQNLWTLQDGAGRTPIRSLDSLASTNAIAVQGDDVRFRRLIETRELSPAGLQTLAGLVEQHPLLGPRLVTATHDATHFWLRLAHPYSEAEQAELLRRYASQLAADFGGQCRVQPDATGALQGLSLSEWQMQAEGAQPEPVATLQQLERSTAALREQSLQAYSAADILIYLKRVLNGEASLPASRDEVAQLYLIAESLRSRDLQDLARPDLQRLNLVALGRGQIAAPSIAGYRIEGTATWSSSPTSYLTVDCR
;
A
#
# COMPACT_ATOMS: atom_id res chain seq x y z
N MET A 1 -30.55 -32.24 -34.70
CA MET A 1 -30.50 -32.69 -33.29
C MET A 1 -29.11 -33.31 -33.10
N ARG A 2 -28.15 -32.82 -32.32
CA ARG A 2 -28.09 -32.06 -31.07
C ARG A 2 -26.90 -31.07 -31.16
N LYS A 3 -27.18 -29.78 -31.27
CA LYS A 3 -26.72 -28.71 -30.37
C LYS A 3 -26.22 -29.17 -28.99
N HIS A 4 -25.17 -28.46 -28.52
CA HIS A 4 -24.66 -28.38 -27.14
C HIS A 4 -23.54 -29.35 -26.74
N LEU A 5 -22.32 -29.04 -27.16
CA LEU A 5 -21.13 -29.27 -26.35
C LEU A 5 -20.15 -28.08 -26.50
N LEU A 6 -20.68 -26.87 -26.29
CA LEU A 6 -19.90 -25.74 -25.78
C LEU A 6 -19.99 -25.81 -24.25
N TRP A 7 -19.03 -26.46 -23.63
CA TRP A 7 -18.67 -26.23 -22.23
C TRP A 7 -17.25 -25.66 -22.27
N LEU A 8 -17.15 -24.33 -22.34
CA LEU A 8 -16.77 -23.54 -21.17
C LEU A 8 -15.43 -24.00 -20.58
N LEU A 9 -14.39 -23.95 -21.41
CA LEU A 9 -13.09 -23.44 -20.97
C LEU A 9 -13.28 -21.97 -20.59
N CYS A 10 -13.79 -21.73 -19.37
CA CYS A 10 -13.39 -20.54 -18.63
C CYS A 10 -11.90 -20.73 -18.37
N LEU A 11 -11.08 -20.35 -19.37
CA LEU A 11 -9.76 -19.82 -19.11
C LEU A 11 -10.00 -18.68 -18.12
N ALA A 12 -9.83 -18.98 -16.83
CA ALA A 12 -9.56 -17.95 -15.85
C ALA A 12 -8.32 -17.26 -16.38
N LEU A 13 -8.52 -16.12 -17.05
CA LEU A 13 -7.46 -15.18 -17.30
C LEU A 13 -6.78 -14.99 -15.94
N PRO A 14 -5.46 -15.21 -15.83
CA PRO A 14 -4.77 -14.74 -14.63
C PRO A 14 -5.16 -13.27 -14.49
N ALA A 15 -5.67 -12.89 -13.31
CA ALA A 15 -6.09 -11.52 -13.03
C ALA A 15 -4.94 -10.59 -13.42
N GLY A 16 -5.05 -10.01 -14.61
CA GLY A 16 -4.00 -9.29 -15.28
C GLY A 16 -4.16 -7.83 -14.93
N ALA A 17 -3.28 -7.35 -14.07
CA ALA A 17 -2.68 -6.02 -14.15
C ALA A 17 -3.65 -4.84 -14.43
N GLN A 18 -4.46 -4.46 -13.44
CA GLN A 18 -4.94 -3.08 -13.19
C GLN A 18 -5.86 -3.04 -11.95
N ASP A 19 -5.44 -3.68 -10.85
CA ASP A 19 -6.29 -3.84 -9.66
C ASP A 19 -6.27 -2.63 -8.74
N TRP A 20 -5.50 -1.59 -9.07
CA TRP A 20 -5.32 -0.44 -8.19
C TRP A 20 -6.07 0.78 -8.73
N LEU A 21 -6.80 1.43 -7.83
CA LEU A 21 -7.24 2.81 -8.00
C LEU A 21 -6.51 3.67 -6.96
N ALA A 22 -6.23 4.92 -7.31
CA ALA A 22 -5.61 5.87 -6.40
C ALA A 22 -6.43 7.16 -6.29
N LEU A 23 -6.53 7.71 -5.09
CA LEU A 23 -7.05 9.05 -4.85
C LEU A 23 -6.03 9.85 -4.05
N THR A 24 -5.80 11.11 -4.42
CA THR A 24 -5.09 12.05 -3.55
C THR A 24 -6.07 13.06 -2.97
N LEU A 25 -6.08 13.20 -1.65
CA LEU A 25 -6.81 14.23 -0.93
C LEU A 25 -5.86 15.35 -0.52
N TYR A 26 -6.17 16.58 -0.91
CA TYR A 26 -5.55 17.80 -0.40
C TYR A 26 -6.53 18.50 0.56
N PRO A 27 -6.41 18.34 1.90
CA PRO A 27 -7.46 18.73 2.85
C PRO A 27 -7.58 20.25 3.10
N GLY A 28 -6.69 21.10 2.58
CA GLY A 28 -6.77 22.56 2.82
C GLY A 28 -6.05 23.06 4.08
N GLY A 29 -5.22 22.23 4.71
CA GLY A 29 -4.41 22.58 5.87
C GLY A 29 -3.40 21.48 6.23
N ASP A 30 -2.83 21.55 7.43
CA ASP A 30 -1.83 20.56 7.88
C ASP A 30 -2.48 19.19 8.10
N LEU A 31 -1.93 18.17 7.45
CA LEU A 31 -2.41 16.79 7.51
C LEU A 31 -2.42 16.23 8.94
N TYR A 32 -1.43 16.59 9.76
CA TYR A 32 -1.28 16.08 11.13
C TYR A 32 -2.02 16.93 12.18
N GLN A 33 -3.22 17.38 11.84
CA GLN A 33 -4.14 18.03 12.78
C GLN A 33 -5.23 17.06 13.25
N ALA A 34 -5.57 17.13 14.53
CA ALA A 34 -6.57 16.24 15.16
C ALA A 34 -7.90 16.19 14.37
N ALA A 35 -8.43 17.35 13.98
CA ALA A 35 -9.69 17.45 13.24
C ALA A 35 -9.61 16.74 11.88
N HIS A 36 -8.55 16.98 11.10
CA HIS A 36 -8.36 16.34 9.79
C HIS A 36 -8.20 14.82 9.91
N LEU A 37 -7.41 14.36 10.88
CA LEU A 37 -7.20 12.93 11.09
C LEU A 37 -8.48 12.22 11.54
N GLN A 38 -9.28 12.84 12.41
CA GLN A 38 -10.59 12.30 12.79
C GLN A 38 -11.55 12.19 11.59
N GLN A 39 -11.57 13.22 10.74
CA GLN A 39 -12.36 13.23 9.52
C GLN A 39 -11.86 12.17 8.51
N LEU A 40 -10.55 12.02 8.37
CA LEU A 40 -9.91 11.02 7.52
C LEU A 40 -10.29 9.58 7.90
N VAL A 41 -10.35 9.29 9.20
CA VAL A 41 -10.80 7.98 9.71
C VAL A 41 -12.24 7.71 9.31
N GLY A 42 -13.14 8.68 9.51
CA GLY A 42 -14.55 8.56 9.11
C GLY A 42 -14.70 8.37 7.60
N ALA A 43 -14.01 9.21 6.81
CA ALA A 43 -14.04 9.12 5.35
C ALA A 43 -13.53 7.77 4.84
N THR A 44 -12.42 7.27 5.41
CA THR A 44 -11.88 5.95 5.07
C THR A 44 -12.88 4.83 5.36
N GLN A 45 -13.62 4.90 6.47
CA GLN A 45 -14.69 3.95 6.79
C GLN A 45 -15.84 4.03 5.78
N ASN A 46 -16.24 5.24 5.38
CA ASN A 46 -17.30 5.44 4.40
C ASN A 46 -16.95 4.85 3.03
N LEU A 47 -15.68 4.95 2.59
CA LEU A 47 -15.23 4.33 1.34
C LEU A 47 -15.46 2.81 1.30
N TRP A 48 -15.28 2.11 2.42
CA TRP A 48 -15.55 0.67 2.54
C TRP A 48 -17.03 0.29 2.38
N THR A 49 -17.95 1.24 2.57
CA THR A 49 -19.39 1.01 2.47
C THR A 49 -19.93 1.11 1.06
N LEU A 50 -19.16 1.69 0.12
CA LEU A 50 -19.61 1.87 -1.25
C LEU A 50 -19.68 0.52 -1.98
N GLN A 51 -20.72 0.37 -2.80
CA GLN A 51 -20.96 -0.82 -3.63
C GLN A 51 -20.82 -0.47 -5.12
N ASP A 52 -20.45 -1.48 -5.93
CA ASP A 52 -20.49 -1.34 -7.39
C ASP A 52 -21.93 -1.37 -7.94
N GLY A 53 -22.07 -1.21 -9.27
CA GLY A 53 -23.36 -1.26 -9.94
C GLY A 53 -24.13 -2.58 -9.79
N ALA A 54 -23.46 -3.65 -9.33
CA ALA A 54 -24.05 -4.96 -9.06
C ALA A 54 -24.28 -5.21 -7.55
N GLY A 55 -24.07 -4.21 -6.69
CA GLY A 55 -24.26 -4.32 -5.24
C GLY A 55 -23.14 -5.06 -4.50
N ARG A 56 -21.98 -5.27 -5.12
CA ARG A 56 -20.82 -5.94 -4.49
C ARG A 56 -19.89 -4.94 -3.82
N THR A 57 -19.18 -5.36 -2.77
CA THR A 57 -18.08 -4.59 -2.17
C THR A 57 -16.87 -4.61 -3.09
N PRO A 58 -16.46 -3.49 -3.71
CA PRO A 58 -15.42 -3.51 -4.75
C PRO A 58 -14.01 -3.53 -4.18
N ILE A 59 -13.82 -3.01 -2.96
CA ILE A 59 -12.50 -2.89 -2.32
C ILE A 59 -12.12 -4.22 -1.66
N ARG A 60 -10.96 -4.75 -2.01
CA ARG A 60 -10.27 -5.85 -1.30
C ARG A 60 -9.37 -5.32 -0.19
N SER A 61 -8.59 -4.30 -0.49
CA SER A 61 -7.73 -3.60 0.47
C SER A 61 -7.73 -2.10 0.18
N LEU A 62 -7.59 -1.29 1.23
CA LEU A 62 -7.48 0.15 1.17
C LEU A 62 -6.28 0.55 2.03
N ASP A 63 -5.29 1.15 1.40
CA ASP A 63 -4.09 1.68 2.06
C ASP A 63 -4.19 3.20 2.05
N SER A 64 -4.31 3.80 3.23
CA SER A 64 -4.34 5.24 3.47
C SER A 64 -3.69 5.53 4.80
N LEU A 65 -3.35 6.80 5.06
CA LEU A 65 -2.84 7.21 6.37
C LEU A 65 -3.74 6.74 7.54
N ALA A 66 -5.05 6.56 7.33
CA ALA A 66 -6.01 6.13 8.34
C ALA A 66 -6.23 4.60 8.42
N SER A 67 -5.67 3.80 7.51
CA SER A 67 -5.88 2.35 7.50
C SER A 67 -4.64 1.52 7.78
N THR A 68 -3.45 2.08 7.57
CA THR A 68 -2.20 1.34 7.77
C THR A 68 -1.76 1.34 9.24
N ASN A 69 -0.83 0.48 9.64
CA ASN A 69 -0.37 0.42 11.03
C ASN A 69 0.99 1.09 11.16
N ALA A 70 1.22 1.79 12.27
CA ALA A 70 2.53 2.28 12.69
C ALA A 70 2.93 1.64 14.02
N ILE A 71 4.23 1.55 14.26
CA ILE A 71 4.80 0.88 15.43
C ILE A 71 5.58 1.92 16.23
N ALA A 72 5.37 1.95 17.55
CA ALA A 72 6.07 2.87 18.45
C ALA A 72 6.70 2.08 19.61
N VAL A 73 7.88 2.49 20.06
CA VAL A 73 8.47 2.02 21.32
C VAL A 73 8.51 3.18 22.30
N GLN A 74 8.02 2.92 23.51
CA GLN A 74 8.00 3.88 24.60
C GLN A 74 8.53 3.21 25.88
N GLY A 75 9.79 3.49 26.22
CA GLY A 75 10.47 2.77 27.31
C GLY A 75 10.66 1.30 26.94
N ASP A 76 10.32 0.40 27.85
CA ASP A 76 10.37 -1.05 27.62
C ASP A 76 9.11 -1.58 26.90
N ASP A 77 8.12 -0.71 26.63
CA ASP A 77 6.86 -1.09 26.00
C ASP A 77 6.89 -0.84 24.48
N VAL A 78 6.56 -1.87 23.72
CA VAL A 78 6.23 -1.75 22.29
C VAL A 78 4.73 -1.57 22.16
N ARG A 79 4.29 -0.47 21.55
CA ARG A 79 2.88 -0.18 21.28
C ARG A 79 2.59 -0.21 19.80
N PHE A 80 1.52 -0.90 19.47
CA PHE A 80 1.00 -0.98 18.11
C PHE A 80 -0.09 0.05 17.93
N ARG A 81 0.12 0.93 16.97
CA ARG A 81 -0.89 1.91 16.58
C ARG A 81 -1.52 1.44 15.28
N ARG A 82 -2.77 1.00 15.38
CA ARG A 82 -3.66 1.04 14.22
C ARG A 82 -3.85 2.51 13.88
N LEU A 83 -3.60 2.97 12.66
CA LEU A 83 -3.39 4.41 12.50
C LEU A 83 -4.66 5.23 12.74
N ILE A 84 -4.49 6.14 13.70
CA ILE A 84 -5.38 7.17 14.22
C ILE A 84 -6.55 6.64 15.06
N GLU A 85 -6.30 6.39 16.34
CA GLU A 85 -7.36 6.35 17.34
C GLU A 85 -7.62 7.77 17.90
N THR A 86 -8.89 8.15 18.08
CA THR A 86 -9.28 9.50 18.52
C THR A 86 -8.62 9.93 19.82
N ARG A 87 -8.35 8.99 20.73
CA ARG A 87 -7.67 9.24 22.01
C ARG A 87 -6.19 9.63 21.87
N GLU A 88 -5.59 9.41 20.71
CA GLU A 88 -4.17 9.66 20.45
C GLU A 88 -3.90 11.03 19.80
N LEU A 89 -4.95 11.80 19.51
CA LEU A 89 -4.92 13.10 18.83
C LEU A 89 -4.45 14.28 19.73
N SER A 90 -3.54 14.01 20.67
CA SER A 90 -2.84 15.04 21.45
C SER A 90 -1.67 15.65 20.65
N PRO A 91 -1.20 16.87 20.92
CA PRO A 91 -0.07 17.46 20.20
C PRO A 91 1.19 16.57 20.15
N ALA A 92 1.57 15.98 21.29
CA ALA A 92 2.70 15.05 21.35
C ALA A 92 2.42 13.73 20.60
N GLY A 93 1.19 13.25 20.65
CA GLY A 93 0.75 12.06 19.90
C GLY A 93 0.82 12.27 18.38
N LEU A 94 0.41 13.46 17.92
CA LEU A 94 0.47 13.88 16.52
C LEU A 94 1.91 14.04 16.02
N GLN A 95 2.79 14.66 16.80
CA GLN A 95 4.21 14.77 16.47
C GLN A 95 4.88 13.40 16.36
N THR A 96 4.58 12.51 17.31
CA THR A 96 5.08 11.12 17.27
C THR A 96 4.58 10.39 16.03
N LEU A 97 3.29 10.54 15.71
CA LEU A 97 2.67 9.94 14.54
C LEU A 97 3.32 10.41 13.24
N ALA A 98 3.53 11.71 13.07
CA ALA A 98 4.18 12.28 11.89
C ALA A 98 5.58 11.67 11.68
N GLY A 99 6.41 11.66 12.71
CA GLY A 99 7.75 11.09 12.64
C GLY A 99 7.77 9.59 12.32
N LEU A 100 6.81 8.81 12.82
CA LEU A 100 6.69 7.38 12.48
C LEU A 100 6.28 7.16 11.03
N VAL A 101 5.31 7.93 10.53
CA VAL A 101 4.86 7.83 9.13
C VAL A 101 5.98 8.22 8.17
N GLU A 102 6.70 9.31 8.45
CA GLU A 102 7.87 9.76 7.66
C GLU A 102 8.96 8.69 7.58
N GLN A 103 9.18 7.94 8.66
CA GLN A 103 10.22 6.92 8.74
C GLN A 103 9.81 5.57 8.18
N HIS A 104 8.53 5.34 7.92
CA HIS A 104 8.01 4.04 7.51
C HIS A 104 8.29 3.78 6.01
N PRO A 105 8.90 2.63 5.64
CA PRO A 105 9.30 2.35 4.25
C PRO A 105 8.16 2.38 3.24
N LEU A 106 6.96 1.96 3.65
CA LEU A 106 5.73 2.04 2.86
C LEU A 106 5.04 3.41 2.95
N LEU A 107 4.76 3.92 4.16
CA LEU A 107 3.78 4.99 4.37
C LEU A 107 4.28 6.34 3.91
N GLY A 108 5.55 6.66 4.14
CA GLY A 108 6.07 8.01 3.94
C GLY A 108 5.68 8.60 2.59
N PRO A 109 6.02 7.94 1.45
CA PRO A 109 5.71 8.48 0.13
C PRO A 109 4.46 7.88 -0.53
N ARG A 110 3.98 6.69 -0.13
CA ARG A 110 2.74 6.14 -0.71
C ARG A 110 1.49 6.67 -0.07
N LEU A 111 1.50 7.08 1.20
CA LEU A 111 0.29 7.51 1.90
C LEU A 111 0.26 9.01 2.19
N VAL A 112 1.41 9.68 2.12
CA VAL A 112 1.55 11.12 2.32
C VAL A 112 2.45 11.69 1.24
N THR A 113 2.19 12.92 0.80
CA THR A 113 3.08 13.62 -0.12
C THR A 113 4.35 14.08 0.61
N ALA A 114 5.47 14.26 -0.10
CA ALA A 114 6.70 14.80 0.49
C ALA A 114 6.52 16.20 1.14
N THR A 115 5.46 16.92 0.75
CA THR A 115 5.07 18.22 1.27
C THR A 115 4.13 18.16 2.47
N HIS A 116 3.68 16.96 2.88
CA HIS A 116 2.73 16.71 3.98
C HIS A 116 1.38 17.44 3.83
N ASP A 117 1.06 17.88 2.62
CA ASP A 117 -0.15 18.63 2.29
C ASP A 117 -1.25 17.75 1.68
N ALA A 118 -0.97 16.46 1.50
CA ALA A 118 -1.91 15.51 0.92
C ALA A 118 -1.69 14.09 1.45
N THR A 119 -2.78 13.30 1.40
CA THR A 119 -2.74 11.86 1.65
C THR A 119 -3.28 11.10 0.45
N HIS A 120 -2.74 9.90 0.23
CA HIS A 120 -3.15 9.01 -0.84
C HIS A 120 -3.97 7.84 -0.29
N PHE A 121 -4.99 7.46 -1.06
CA PHE A 121 -5.76 6.25 -0.85
C PHE A 121 -5.46 5.30 -2.01
N TRP A 122 -4.83 4.17 -1.72
CA TRP A 122 -4.62 3.09 -2.67
C TRP A 122 -5.67 2.01 -2.44
N LEU A 123 -6.52 1.80 -3.44
CA LEU A 123 -7.66 0.90 -3.38
C LEU A 123 -7.35 -0.30 -4.27
N ARG A 124 -7.19 -1.48 -3.68
CA ARG A 124 -7.08 -2.73 -4.44
C ARG A 124 -8.47 -3.29 -4.67
N LEU A 125 -8.81 -3.58 -5.91
CA LEU A 125 -10.11 -4.11 -6.30
C LEU A 125 -10.21 -5.61 -5.99
N ALA A 126 -11.39 -6.06 -5.57
CA ALA A 126 -11.69 -7.46 -5.23
C ALA A 126 -11.98 -8.33 -6.46
N HIS A 127 -12.30 -7.69 -7.58
CA HIS A 127 -12.69 -8.33 -8.82
C HIS A 127 -12.02 -7.61 -10.00
N PRO A 128 -11.82 -8.29 -11.13
CA PRO A 128 -11.48 -7.60 -12.37
C PRO A 128 -12.65 -6.70 -12.78
N TYR A 129 -12.37 -5.43 -12.98
CA TYR A 129 -13.30 -4.43 -13.49
C TYR A 129 -12.79 -3.94 -14.85
N SER A 130 -13.72 -3.71 -15.78
CA SER A 130 -13.41 -3.00 -17.03
C SER A 130 -12.98 -1.56 -16.74
N GLU A 131 -12.23 -0.94 -17.65
CA GLU A 131 -11.77 0.45 -17.49
C GLU A 131 -12.94 1.43 -17.24
N ALA A 132 -14.09 1.21 -17.87
CA ALA A 132 -15.29 2.03 -17.67
C ALA A 132 -15.86 1.87 -16.24
N GLU A 133 -15.87 0.64 -15.72
CA GLU A 133 -16.30 0.37 -14.34
C GLU A 133 -15.31 0.94 -13.32
N GLN A 134 -14.01 0.83 -13.59
CA GLN A 134 -12.96 1.45 -12.78
C GLN A 134 -13.12 2.97 -12.70
N ALA A 135 -13.34 3.63 -13.84
CA ALA A 135 -13.55 5.07 -13.90
C ALA A 135 -14.83 5.51 -13.16
N GLU A 136 -15.89 4.71 -13.22
CA GLU A 136 -17.12 4.95 -12.45
C GLU A 136 -16.90 4.78 -10.94
N LEU A 137 -16.24 3.69 -10.53
CA LEU A 137 -15.89 3.45 -9.12
C LEU A 137 -15.00 4.57 -8.57
N LEU A 138 -13.96 4.94 -9.31
CA LEU A 138 -13.02 5.99 -8.92
C LEU A 138 -13.72 7.34 -8.72
N ARG A 139 -14.61 7.72 -9.65
CA ARG A 139 -15.43 8.94 -9.50
C ARG A 139 -16.33 8.87 -8.28
N ARG A 140 -16.96 7.72 -8.00
CA ARG A 140 -17.79 7.53 -6.79
C ARG A 140 -16.98 7.67 -5.51
N TYR A 141 -15.81 7.02 -5.43
CA TYR A 141 -14.92 7.16 -4.28
C TYR A 141 -14.45 8.61 -4.10
N ALA A 142 -14.08 9.30 -5.18
CA ALA A 142 -13.67 10.70 -5.12
C ALA A 142 -14.81 11.62 -4.66
N SER A 143 -16.03 11.42 -5.18
CA SER A 143 -17.21 12.20 -4.77
C SER A 143 -17.59 11.94 -3.32
N GLN A 144 -17.53 10.69 -2.86
CA GLN A 144 -17.76 10.35 -1.45
C GLN A 144 -16.74 11.04 -0.55
N LEU A 145 -15.45 10.95 -0.91
CA LEU A 145 -14.37 11.58 -0.17
C LEU A 145 -14.50 13.10 -0.12
N ALA A 146 -14.89 13.74 -1.24
CA ALA A 146 -15.19 15.18 -1.27
C ALA A 146 -16.36 15.55 -0.34
N ALA A 147 -17.43 14.75 -0.34
CA ALA A 147 -18.59 14.98 0.53
C ALA A 147 -18.22 14.85 2.01
N ASP A 148 -17.35 13.90 2.35
CA ASP A 148 -16.86 13.69 3.72
C ASP A 148 -15.99 14.85 4.21
N PHE A 149 -15.27 15.55 3.31
CA PHE A 149 -14.40 16.69 3.64
C PHE A 149 -15.04 18.09 3.52
N GLY A 150 -16.24 18.19 2.93
CA GLY A 150 -17.08 19.39 2.93
C GLY A 150 -17.30 20.03 1.55
N GLY A 151 -18.22 20.99 1.47
CA GLY A 151 -18.71 21.57 0.21
C GLY A 151 -17.69 22.39 -0.59
N GLN A 152 -16.55 22.75 0.01
CA GLN A 152 -15.43 23.40 -0.68
C GLN A 152 -14.58 22.42 -1.50
N CYS A 153 -14.64 21.12 -1.19
CA CYS A 153 -13.85 20.10 -1.87
C CYS A 153 -14.34 19.84 -3.29
N ARG A 154 -13.40 19.74 -4.23
CA ARG A 154 -13.68 19.47 -5.64
C ARG A 154 -12.92 18.26 -6.13
N VAL A 155 -13.62 17.38 -6.82
CA VAL A 155 -12.99 16.30 -7.59
C VAL A 155 -12.40 16.90 -8.85
N GLN A 156 -11.09 16.78 -9.04
CA GLN A 156 -10.46 17.15 -10.30
C GLN A 156 -10.68 16.02 -11.30
N PRO A 157 -11.23 16.31 -12.50
CA PRO A 157 -11.57 15.29 -13.49
C PRO A 157 -10.34 14.70 -14.18
N ASP A 158 -9.21 15.41 -14.13
CA ASP A 158 -7.95 14.99 -14.74
C ASP A 158 -7.02 14.37 -13.69
N ALA A 159 -6.20 13.41 -14.13
CA ALA A 159 -5.14 12.77 -13.36
C ALA A 159 -3.97 13.76 -13.08
N THR A 160 -4.29 14.80 -12.32
CA THR A 160 -3.39 15.88 -11.91
C THR A 160 -2.94 15.65 -10.45
N GLY A 161 -1.84 16.27 -10.02
CA GLY A 161 -1.38 16.18 -8.62
C GLY A 161 -0.19 15.24 -8.42
N ALA A 162 0.08 14.86 -7.16
CA ALA A 162 1.37 14.29 -6.78
C ALA A 162 1.69 12.92 -7.40
N LEU A 163 0.68 12.13 -7.78
CA LEU A 163 0.90 10.86 -8.48
C LEU A 163 0.85 10.97 -10.01
N GLN A 164 0.68 12.17 -10.56
CA GLN A 164 0.65 12.38 -12.01
C GLN A 164 1.96 11.96 -12.68
N GLY A 165 1.84 11.19 -13.76
CA GLY A 165 2.97 10.67 -14.53
C GLY A 165 3.74 9.55 -13.82
N LEU A 166 3.21 9.03 -12.70
CA LEU A 166 3.81 7.92 -11.98
C LEU A 166 3.20 6.58 -12.39
N SER A 167 4.02 5.55 -12.23
CA SER A 167 3.63 4.16 -12.35
C SER A 167 4.10 3.38 -11.14
N LEU A 168 3.26 2.47 -10.67
CA LEU A 168 3.57 1.49 -9.63
C LEU A 168 3.68 0.11 -10.28
N SER A 169 4.76 -0.60 -9.98
CA SER A 169 5.00 -1.98 -10.38
C SER A 169 5.10 -2.85 -9.13
N GLU A 170 4.35 -3.94 -9.10
CA GLU A 170 4.41 -4.99 -8.08
C GLU A 170 4.80 -6.30 -8.78
N TRP A 171 5.89 -6.93 -8.32
CA TRP A 171 6.35 -8.22 -8.84
C TRP A 171 6.16 -9.28 -7.78
N GLN A 172 5.36 -10.28 -8.11
CA GLN A 172 5.07 -11.43 -7.26
C GLN A 172 5.99 -12.57 -7.67
N MET A 173 6.74 -13.07 -6.71
CA MET A 173 7.80 -14.05 -6.91
C MET A 173 7.58 -15.29 -6.05
N GLN A 174 7.94 -16.44 -6.59
CA GLN A 174 7.86 -17.73 -5.92
C GLN A 174 9.22 -18.42 -6.00
N ALA A 175 9.65 -19.02 -4.88
CA ALA A 175 10.87 -19.79 -4.82
C ALA A 175 10.81 -21.00 -5.77
N GLU A 176 11.89 -21.26 -6.51
CA GLU A 176 11.96 -22.31 -7.53
C GLU A 176 12.30 -23.70 -6.97
N GLY A 177 12.68 -23.79 -5.69
CA GLY A 177 13.21 -25.01 -5.09
C GLY A 177 12.86 -25.19 -3.61
N ALA A 178 13.81 -25.78 -2.87
CA ALA A 178 13.69 -25.98 -1.42
C ALA A 178 13.45 -24.65 -0.68
N GLN A 179 13.04 -24.75 0.60
CA GLN A 179 12.79 -23.58 1.42
C GLN A 179 14.02 -22.63 1.41
N PRO A 180 13.84 -21.36 1.03
CA PRO A 180 14.92 -20.38 0.97
C PRO A 180 15.62 -20.21 2.32
N GLU A 181 16.94 -19.92 2.29
CA GLU A 181 17.64 -19.48 3.50
C GLU A 181 17.25 -18.02 3.80
N PRO A 182 16.65 -17.73 4.96
CA PRO A 182 16.06 -16.42 5.20
C PRO A 182 17.02 -15.24 5.16
N VAL A 183 18.19 -15.35 5.79
CA VAL A 183 19.11 -14.20 5.90
C VAL A 183 19.67 -13.83 4.52
N ALA A 184 20.10 -14.81 3.74
CA ALA A 184 20.59 -14.64 2.38
C ALA A 184 19.50 -14.12 1.44
N THR A 185 18.25 -14.57 1.62
CA THR A 185 17.11 -14.04 0.85
C THR A 185 16.86 -12.57 1.16
N LEU A 186 16.85 -12.19 2.44
CA LEU A 186 16.66 -10.80 2.85
C LEU A 186 17.81 -9.89 2.37
N GLN A 187 19.05 -10.37 2.37
CA GLN A 187 20.21 -9.67 1.79
C GLN A 187 20.10 -9.49 0.27
N GLN A 188 19.49 -10.44 -0.44
CA GLN A 188 19.21 -10.27 -1.86
C GLN A 188 18.09 -9.25 -2.08
N LEU A 189 17.01 -9.31 -1.29
CA LEU A 189 15.91 -8.35 -1.35
C LEU A 189 16.35 -6.92 -1.06
N GLU A 190 17.18 -6.70 -0.03
CA GLU A 190 17.73 -5.39 0.30
C GLU A 190 18.53 -4.82 -0.88
N ARG A 191 19.45 -5.61 -1.45
CA ARG A 191 20.27 -5.19 -2.60
C ARG A 191 19.43 -4.90 -3.84
N SER A 192 18.49 -5.77 -4.18
CA SER A 192 17.61 -5.57 -5.34
C SER A 192 16.69 -4.37 -5.16
N THR A 193 16.18 -4.15 -3.94
CA THR A 193 15.36 -2.97 -3.64
C THR A 193 16.18 -1.69 -3.69
N ALA A 194 17.42 -1.71 -3.20
CA ALA A 194 18.34 -0.58 -3.34
C ALA A 194 18.60 -0.23 -4.81
N ALA A 195 18.86 -1.23 -5.66
CA ALA A 195 19.02 -1.02 -7.10
C ALA A 195 17.75 -0.46 -7.76
N LEU A 196 16.56 -0.90 -7.34
CA LEU A 196 15.30 -0.33 -7.83
C LEU A 196 15.14 1.15 -7.44
N ARG A 197 15.60 1.57 -6.26
CA ARG A 197 15.55 2.98 -5.81
C ARG A 197 16.39 3.90 -6.68
N GLU A 198 17.40 3.39 -7.38
CA GLU A 198 18.18 4.19 -8.35
C GLU A 198 17.36 4.57 -9.59
N GLN A 199 16.28 3.83 -9.87
CA GLN A 199 15.45 3.98 -11.08
C GLN A 199 14.00 4.35 -10.75
N SER A 200 13.68 4.54 -9.47
CA SER A 200 12.33 4.78 -8.97
C SER A 200 12.33 5.90 -7.95
N LEU A 201 11.15 6.47 -7.69
CA LEU A 201 10.98 7.41 -6.58
C LEU A 201 10.98 6.68 -5.24
N GLN A 202 10.48 5.45 -5.24
CA GLN A 202 10.43 4.58 -4.08
C GLN A 202 10.44 3.13 -4.53
N ALA A 203 11.15 2.29 -3.80
CA ALA A 203 10.97 0.85 -3.84
C ALA A 203 11.05 0.29 -2.43
N TYR A 204 10.33 -0.79 -2.16
CA TYR A 204 10.34 -1.49 -0.88
C TYR A 204 10.03 -2.97 -1.04
N SER A 205 10.50 -3.73 -0.05
CA SER A 205 10.31 -5.16 0.10
C SER A 205 10.10 -5.52 1.57
N ALA A 206 9.90 -6.81 1.86
CA ALA A 206 9.85 -7.30 3.23
C ALA A 206 11.14 -6.98 4.03
N ALA A 207 12.30 -6.90 3.37
CA ALA A 207 13.56 -6.55 4.02
C ALA A 207 13.49 -5.15 4.66
N ASP A 208 12.91 -4.17 3.97
CA ASP A 208 12.80 -2.80 4.48
C ASP A 208 11.87 -2.70 5.68
N ILE A 209 10.76 -3.45 5.66
CA ILE A 209 9.82 -3.51 6.78
C ILE A 209 10.47 -4.19 8.00
N LEU A 210 11.26 -5.25 7.79
CA LEU A 210 11.99 -5.92 8.86
C LEU A 210 13.09 -5.03 9.45
N ILE A 211 13.85 -4.30 8.62
CA ILE A 211 14.84 -3.30 9.07
C ILE A 211 14.13 -2.19 9.87
N TYR A 212 13.01 -1.68 9.36
CA TYR A 212 12.20 -0.67 10.05
C TYR A 212 11.72 -1.18 11.41
N LEU A 213 11.15 -2.39 11.44
CA LEU A 213 10.64 -3.02 12.65
C LEU A 213 11.77 -3.18 13.68
N LYS A 214 12.91 -3.71 13.25
CA LYS A 214 14.09 -3.87 14.09
C LYS A 214 14.54 -2.52 14.67
N ARG A 215 14.73 -1.50 13.82
CA ARG A 215 15.11 -0.14 14.24
C ARG A 215 14.16 0.43 15.29
N VAL A 216 12.85 0.26 15.10
CA VAL A 216 11.85 0.76 16.05
C VAL A 216 11.92 -0.01 17.36
N LEU A 217 12.08 -1.34 17.31
CA LEU A 217 12.08 -2.22 18.48
C LEU A 217 13.33 -2.11 19.36
N ASN A 218 14.51 -2.05 18.75
CA ASN A 218 15.79 -2.16 19.46
C ASN A 218 16.86 -1.15 19.01
N GLY A 219 16.52 -0.22 18.11
CA GLY A 219 17.44 0.81 17.63
C GLY A 219 18.40 0.37 16.51
N GLU A 220 18.34 -0.89 16.07
CA GLU A 220 19.24 -1.41 15.03
C GLU A 220 18.65 -1.27 13.62
N ALA A 221 19.30 -0.48 12.77
CA ALA A 221 18.94 -0.33 11.37
C ALA A 221 19.68 -1.34 10.47
N SER A 222 19.56 -2.63 10.79
CA SER A 222 20.20 -3.73 10.04
C SER A 222 19.21 -4.82 9.69
N LEU A 223 19.59 -5.70 8.77
CA LEU A 223 18.83 -6.93 8.54
C LEU A 223 18.83 -7.82 9.78
N PRO A 224 17.80 -8.68 9.95
CA PRO A 224 17.83 -9.75 10.93
C PRO A 224 19.05 -10.66 10.68
N ALA A 225 19.80 -10.97 11.73
CA ALA A 225 21.06 -11.69 11.67
C ALA A 225 20.88 -13.22 11.63
N SER A 226 19.69 -13.73 11.95
CA SER A 226 19.41 -15.16 12.03
C SER A 226 17.98 -15.51 11.63
N ARG A 227 17.75 -16.79 11.28
CA ARG A 227 16.41 -17.34 11.03
C ARG A 227 15.47 -17.14 12.23
N ASP A 228 15.98 -17.29 13.44
CA ASP A 228 15.17 -17.16 14.66
C ASP A 228 14.73 -15.71 14.86
N GLU A 229 15.62 -14.75 14.58
CA GLU A 229 15.27 -13.32 14.61
C GLU A 229 14.25 -12.97 13.52
N VAL A 230 14.38 -13.51 12.31
CA VAL A 230 13.35 -13.38 11.25
C VAL A 230 12.01 -13.90 11.76
N ALA A 231 11.97 -15.11 12.32
CA ALA A 231 10.75 -15.71 12.83
C ALA A 231 10.13 -14.87 13.96
N GLN A 232 10.94 -14.37 14.89
CA GLN A 232 10.48 -13.48 15.97
C GLN A 232 9.87 -12.19 15.42
N LEU A 233 10.53 -11.55 14.46
CA LEU A 233 10.01 -10.33 13.83
C LEU A 233 8.71 -10.58 13.04
N TYR A 234 8.57 -11.75 12.40
CA TYR A 234 7.32 -12.16 11.77
C TYR A 234 6.20 -12.44 12.77
N LEU A 235 6.50 -13.10 13.89
CA LEU A 235 5.53 -13.31 14.97
C LEU A 235 5.08 -12.00 15.58
N ILE A 236 6.01 -11.06 15.78
CA ILE A 236 5.70 -9.69 16.17
C ILE A 236 4.77 -9.13 15.09
N ALA A 237 5.20 -9.01 13.83
CA ALA A 237 4.40 -8.47 12.72
C ALA A 237 2.97 -9.06 12.62
N GLU A 238 2.82 -10.38 12.78
CA GLU A 238 1.54 -11.08 12.80
C GLU A 238 0.67 -10.65 14.00
N SER A 239 1.25 -10.59 15.20
CA SER A 239 0.55 -10.04 16.38
C SER A 239 0.15 -8.57 16.19
N LEU A 240 0.84 -7.84 15.30
CA LEU A 240 0.52 -6.45 14.96
C LEU A 240 -0.55 -6.35 13.89
N ARG A 241 -0.95 -7.50 13.33
CA ARG A 241 -1.76 -7.59 12.11
C ARG A 241 -1.21 -6.70 11.01
N SER A 242 0.12 -6.60 10.93
CA SER A 242 0.78 -5.88 9.84
C SER A 242 0.44 -6.63 8.56
N ARG A 243 -0.45 -6.02 7.78
CA ARG A 243 -0.82 -6.53 6.46
C ARG A 243 0.34 -6.36 5.50
N ASP A 244 1.05 -5.23 5.60
CA ASP A 244 2.16 -4.88 4.70
C ASP A 244 3.27 -5.93 4.68
N LEU A 245 3.73 -6.43 5.84
CA LEU A 245 4.78 -7.46 5.83
C LEU A 245 4.28 -8.77 5.21
N GLN A 246 3.04 -9.18 5.52
CA GLN A 246 2.45 -10.41 5.01
C GLN A 246 2.12 -10.32 3.52
N ASP A 247 1.75 -9.14 3.05
CA ASP A 247 1.55 -8.83 1.63
C ASP A 247 2.90 -8.78 0.90
N LEU A 248 4.00 -8.42 1.57
CA LEU A 248 5.33 -8.39 0.97
C LEU A 248 6.06 -9.72 0.99
N ALA A 249 5.92 -10.53 2.03
CA ALA A 249 6.48 -11.87 2.04
C ALA A 249 5.91 -12.73 3.16
N ARG A 250 5.85 -14.03 2.92
CA ARG A 250 5.54 -15.02 3.96
C ARG A 250 6.75 -15.24 4.89
N PRO A 251 6.55 -15.70 6.14
CA PRO A 251 7.66 -15.99 7.07
C PRO A 251 8.67 -17.02 6.55
N ASP A 252 8.20 -17.97 5.72
CA ASP A 252 9.05 -18.98 5.07
C ASP A 252 9.78 -18.47 3.83
N LEU A 253 9.49 -17.22 3.43
CA LEU A 253 9.99 -16.52 2.26
C LEU A 253 9.75 -17.26 0.94
N GLN A 254 8.87 -18.25 0.90
CA GLN A 254 8.56 -18.95 -0.35
C GLN A 254 7.88 -18.03 -1.37
N ARG A 255 7.17 -17.01 -0.89
CA ARG A 255 6.53 -15.97 -1.69
C ARG A 255 7.03 -14.61 -1.26
N LEU A 256 7.45 -13.83 -2.25
CA LEU A 256 7.94 -12.48 -2.07
C LEU A 256 7.23 -11.56 -3.05
N ASN A 257 6.95 -10.34 -2.61
CA ASN A 257 6.52 -9.24 -3.44
C ASN A 257 7.54 -8.11 -3.31
N LEU A 258 7.90 -7.52 -4.46
CA LEU A 258 8.67 -6.29 -4.52
C LEU A 258 7.78 -5.23 -5.15
N VAL A 259 7.81 -4.02 -4.62
CA VAL A 259 7.03 -2.91 -5.17
C VAL A 259 7.94 -1.73 -5.44
N ALA A 260 7.73 -1.09 -6.59
CA ALA A 260 8.40 0.16 -6.93
C ALA A 260 7.40 1.17 -7.52
N LEU A 261 7.54 2.43 -7.13
CA LEU A 261 6.80 3.58 -7.65
C LEU A 261 7.81 4.51 -8.31
N GLY A 262 7.62 4.82 -9.59
CA GLY A 262 8.56 5.65 -10.35
C GLY A 262 7.94 6.29 -11.57
N ARG A 263 8.78 6.94 -12.37
CA ARG A 263 8.37 7.52 -13.66
C ARG A 263 8.63 6.48 -14.75
N GLY A 264 7.56 6.00 -15.37
CA GLY A 264 7.63 4.99 -16.43
C GLY A 264 7.69 3.55 -15.92
N GLN A 265 7.89 2.62 -16.85
CA GLN A 265 7.99 1.20 -16.52
C GLN A 265 9.38 0.86 -15.99
N ILE A 266 9.42 0.25 -14.81
CA ILE A 266 10.65 -0.26 -14.20
C ILE A 266 10.80 -1.73 -14.60
N ALA A 267 12.01 -2.12 -14.98
CA ALA A 267 12.29 -3.51 -15.32
C ALA A 267 12.12 -4.40 -14.09
N ALA A 268 11.62 -5.62 -14.30
CA ALA A 268 11.44 -6.56 -13.21
C ALA A 268 12.80 -6.95 -12.61
N PRO A 269 12.98 -6.88 -11.28
CA PRO A 269 14.21 -7.29 -10.64
C PRO A 269 14.37 -8.81 -10.71
N SER A 270 15.61 -9.28 -10.75
CA SER A 270 15.95 -10.69 -10.61
C SER A 270 16.38 -10.98 -9.17
N ILE A 271 15.80 -12.01 -8.57
CA ILE A 271 16.21 -12.57 -7.27
C ILE A 271 16.63 -14.01 -7.50
N ALA A 272 17.83 -14.40 -7.05
CA ALA A 272 18.35 -15.72 -7.35
C ALA A 272 17.52 -16.81 -6.63
N GLY A 273 17.13 -17.85 -7.37
CA GLY A 273 16.28 -18.94 -6.85
C GLY A 273 14.79 -18.60 -6.79
N TYR A 274 14.37 -17.49 -7.39
CA TYR A 274 12.97 -17.10 -7.51
C TYR A 274 12.59 -16.86 -8.97
N ARG A 275 11.37 -17.26 -9.31
CA ARG A 275 10.72 -16.89 -10.58
C ARG A 275 9.62 -15.89 -10.32
N ILE A 276 9.37 -15.02 -11.30
CA ILE A 276 8.21 -14.13 -11.30
C ILE A 276 6.98 -14.95 -11.70
N GLU A 277 5.98 -14.99 -10.83
CA GLU A 277 4.68 -15.62 -11.11
C GLU A 277 3.62 -14.61 -11.56
N GLY A 278 3.78 -13.34 -11.20
CA GLY A 278 2.85 -12.30 -11.56
C GLY A 278 3.48 -10.91 -11.53
N THR A 279 2.98 -10.04 -12.39
CA THR A 279 3.31 -8.61 -12.37
C THR A 279 2.00 -7.83 -12.38
N ALA A 280 1.84 -6.92 -11.43
CA ALA A 280 0.77 -5.94 -11.43
C ALA A 280 1.37 -4.56 -11.69
N THR A 281 0.69 -3.80 -12.56
CA THR A 281 1.07 -2.42 -12.85
C THR A 281 -0.12 -1.49 -12.65
N TRP A 282 0.19 -0.31 -12.15
CA TRP A 282 -0.71 0.83 -12.09
C TRP A 282 0.02 2.02 -12.72
N SER A 283 -0.70 2.86 -13.43
CA SER A 283 -0.19 4.12 -13.98
C SER A 283 -1.24 5.18 -13.82
N SER A 284 -0.83 6.40 -13.50
CA SER A 284 -1.78 7.51 -13.36
C SER A 284 -2.50 7.78 -14.68
N SER A 285 -3.81 7.60 -14.70
CA SER A 285 -4.71 7.97 -15.80
C SER A 285 -6.01 8.53 -15.20
N PRO A 286 -6.85 9.23 -15.98
CA PRO A 286 -8.16 9.68 -15.51
C PRO A 286 -9.09 8.55 -15.05
N THR A 287 -8.76 7.30 -15.40
CA THR A 287 -9.54 6.09 -15.06
C THR A 287 -8.99 5.34 -13.84
N SER A 288 -7.75 5.63 -13.42
CA SER A 288 -7.06 4.96 -12.30
C SER A 288 -6.62 5.91 -11.18
N TYR A 289 -6.64 7.22 -11.43
CA TYR A 289 -6.18 8.27 -10.51
C TYR A 289 -7.03 9.54 -10.60
N LEU A 290 -7.57 9.99 -9.47
CA LEU A 290 -8.20 11.32 -9.34
C LEU A 290 -7.69 12.03 -8.09
N THR A 291 -7.98 13.33 -8.02
CA THR A 291 -7.71 14.13 -6.82
C THR A 291 -8.96 14.78 -6.28
N VAL A 292 -8.98 14.93 -4.97
CA VAL A 292 -9.97 15.70 -4.22
C VAL A 292 -9.23 16.87 -3.59
N ASP A 293 -9.49 18.07 -4.11
CA ASP A 293 -8.84 19.30 -3.64
C ASP A 293 -9.80 20.13 -2.80
N CYS A 294 -9.45 20.33 -1.54
CA CYS A 294 -10.20 21.11 -0.54
C CYS A 294 -9.47 22.39 -0.12
N ARG A 295 -8.34 22.73 -0.76
CA ARG A 295 -7.57 23.96 -0.50
C ARG A 295 -8.30 25.21 -0.99
#